data_AF-A0A5F2HUZ8-F1
#
_entry.id   AF-A0A5F2HUZ8-F1
#
_cell.length_a   1.000
_cell.length_b   1.000
_cell.length_c   1.000
_cell.angle_alpha   90.00
_cell.angle_beta   90.00
_cell.angle_gamma   90.00
#
_symmetry.space_group_name_H-M   'P 1'
#
loop_
_entity.id
_entity.type
_entity.pdbx_description
1 polymer ?
#
loop_
_entity_poly.entity_id
_entity_poly.type
_entity_poly.pdbx_seq_one_letter_code
_entity_poly.pdbx_strand_id
1 'polypeptide(L)' 'MAMTEQDAREMVSVAKDKDLVLAVNHHLRGMNSHRKLRELVESGLLGDLVAVRAMFGVLL' A
#
# COMPACT_ATOMS: atom_id res chain seq x y z
N MET A 1 -5.07 10.14 0.42
CA MET A 1 -4.20 11.04 -0.38
C MET A 1 -4.87 12.40 -0.57
N ALA A 2 -6.16 12.45 -0.87
CA ALA A 2 -7.01 13.64 -0.81
C ALA A 2 -8.32 13.32 -0.05
N MET A 3 -9.20 14.30 0.08
CA MET A 3 -10.50 14.16 0.76
C MET A 3 -11.60 13.63 -0.17
N THR A 4 -11.44 13.77 -1.49
CA THR A 4 -12.31 13.15 -2.50
C THR A 4 -11.49 12.34 -3.50
N GLU A 5 -12.18 11.43 -4.19
CA GLU A 5 -11.62 10.62 -5.25
C GLU A 5 -11.24 11.47 -6.47
N GLN A 6 -12.05 12.48 -6.79
CA GLN A 6 -11.82 13.40 -7.90
C GLN A 6 -10.53 14.21 -7.71
N ASP A 7 -10.33 14.78 -6.52
CA ASP A 7 -9.11 15.54 -6.22
C ASP A 7 -7.86 14.67 -6.33
N ALA A 8 -7.95 13.41 -5.88
CA ALA A 8 -6.85 12.45 -5.99
C ALA A 8 -6.50 12.15 -7.46
N ARG A 9 -7.49 12.03 -8.34
CA ARG A 9 -7.26 11.85 -9.79
C ARG A 9 -6.62 13.07 -10.42
N GLU A 10 -7.05 14.27 -10.05
CA GLU A 10 -6.47 15.52 -10.57
C GLU A 10 -4.99 15.63 -10.19
N MET A 11 -4.64 15.34 -8.93
CA MET A 11 -3.24 15.32 -8.48
C MET A 11 -2.38 14.36 -9.31
N VAL A 12 -2.89 13.16 -9.62
CA VAL A 12 -2.19 12.16 -10.44
C VAL A 12 -2.04 12.63 -11.89
N SER A 13 -3.09 13.21 -12.49
CA SER A 13 -3.02 13.75 -13.86
C SER A 13 -1.98 14.85 -13.96
N VAL A 14 -2.03 15.84 -13.07
CA VAL A 14 -1.09 16.97 -13.07
C VAL A 14 0.35 16.51 -12.87
N ALA A 15 0.58 15.53 -11.97
CA ALA A 15 1.92 14.97 -11.78
C ALA A 15 2.43 14.29 -13.05
N LYS A 16 1.57 13.51 -13.73
CA LYS A 16 1.92 12.84 -14.98
C LYS A 16 2.19 13.83 -16.11
N ASP A 17 1.33 14.84 -16.27
CA ASP A 17 1.44 15.84 -17.34
C ASP A 17 2.68 16.73 -17.17
N LYS A 18 3.16 16.89 -15.93
CA LYS A 18 4.36 17.66 -15.59
C LYS A 18 5.62 16.81 -15.43
N ASP A 19 5.55 15.50 -15.71
CA ASP A 19 6.65 14.56 -15.51
C ASP A 19 7.24 14.60 -14.08
N LEU A 20 6.36 14.68 -13.08
CA LEU A 20 6.70 14.70 -11.66
C LEU A 20 6.45 13.34 -11.01
N VAL A 21 7.30 12.99 -10.05
CA VAL A 21 7.04 11.84 -9.18
C VAL A 21 6.12 12.26 -8.04
N LEU A 22 4.88 11.77 -8.07
CA LEU A 22 3.93 11.85 -6.96
C LEU A 22 3.87 10.51 -6.22
N ALA A 23 4.04 10.54 -4.90
CA ALA A 23 3.98 9.35 -4.05
C ALA A 23 3.19 9.60 -2.77
N VAL A 24 2.51 8.56 -2.27
CA VAL A 24 1.84 8.56 -0.97
C VAL A 24 2.64 7.72 0.01
N ASN A 25 3.00 8.29 1.16
CA ASN A 25 3.82 7.60 2.16
C ASN A 25 3.02 6.56 2.98
N HIS A 26 2.52 5.52 2.33
CA HIS A 26 1.93 4.33 2.96
C HIS A 26 3.01 3.46 3.62
N HIS A 27 3.65 4.00 4.66
CA HIS A 27 4.89 3.49 5.25
C HIS A 27 4.80 2.07 5.83
N LEU A 28 3.62 1.57 6.21
CA LEU A 28 3.47 0.21 6.75
C LEU A 28 3.98 -0.87 5.78
N ARG A 29 3.91 -0.65 4.45
CA ARG A 29 4.50 -1.56 3.45
C ARG A 29 6.01 -1.74 3.59
N GLY A 30 6.68 -0.78 4.25
CA GLY A 30 8.11 -0.79 4.54
C GLY A 30 8.47 -1.51 5.84
N MET A 31 7.51 -1.86 6.69
CA MET A 31 7.77 -2.61 7.92
C MET A 31 8.26 -4.02 7.60
N ASN A 32 9.16 -4.54 8.45
CA ASN A 32 9.72 -5.89 8.31
C ASN A 32 8.63 -6.97 8.26
N SER A 33 7.56 -6.82 9.03
CA SER A 33 6.42 -7.76 9.03
C SER A 33 5.74 -7.85 7.66
N HIS A 34 5.48 -6.72 7.01
CA HIS A 34 4.80 -6.67 5.72
C HIS A 34 5.71 -7.14 4.58
N ARG A 35 7.01 -6.80 4.64
CA ARG A 35 8.01 -7.31 3.70
C ARG A 35 8.12 -8.83 3.79
N LYS A 36 8.19 -9.38 5.01
CA LYS A 36 8.27 -10.82 5.20
C LYS A 36 7.01 -11.53 4.72
N LEU A 37 5.83 -10.97 5.04
CA LEU A 37 4.56 -11.49 4.54
C LEU A 37 4.55 -11.55 2.99
N ARG A 38 5.00 -10.49 2.33
CA ARG A 38 5.12 -10.46 0.86
C ARG A 38 6.02 -11.56 0.34
N GLU A 39 7.21 -11.75 0.92
CA GLU A 39 8.12 -12.83 0.52
C GLU A 39 7.45 -14.21 0.63
N LEU A 40 6.73 -14.47 1.72
CA LEU A 40 6.05 -15.74 1.95
C LEU A 40 4.95 -15.99 0.91
N VAL A 41 4.19 -14.95 0.56
CA VAL A 41 3.17 -15.03 -0.49
C VAL A 41 3.82 -15.26 -1.86
N GLU A 42 4.82 -14.47 -2.24
CA GLU A 42 5.50 -14.58 -3.54
C GLU A 42 6.23 -15.91 -3.72
N SER A 43 6.74 -16.48 -2.63
CA SER A 43 7.40 -17.80 -2.66
C SER A 43 6.44 -18.98 -2.91
N GLY A 44 5.12 -18.76 -2.80
CA GLY A 44 4.12 -19.83 -2.88
C GLY A 44 4.08 -20.75 -1.65
N LEU A 45 4.86 -20.48 -0.59
CA LEU A 45 4.92 -21.33 0.60
C LEU A 45 3.56 -21.52 1.28
N LEU A 46 2.68 -20.51 1.17
CA LEU A 46 1.35 -20.52 1.78
C LEU A 46 0.28 -21.25 0.92
N GLY A 47 0.63 -21.69 -0.29
CA GLY A 47 -0.33 -22.22 -1.26
C GLY A 47 -1.34 -21.17 -1.70
N ASP A 48 -2.58 -21.59 -1.93
CA ASP A 48 -3.67 -20.69 -2.33
C ASP A 48 -4.15 -19.84 -1.14
N LEU A 49 -4.09 -18.52 -1.30
CA LEU A 49 -4.60 -17.60 -0.31
C LEU A 49 -6.13 -17.59 -0.30
N VAL A 50 -6.73 -18.13 0.76
CA VAL A 50 -8.19 -18.18 0.91
C VAL A 50 -8.77 -17.02 1.72
N ALA A 51 -7.99 -16.44 2.63
CA ALA A 51 -8.42 -15.33 3.48
C ALA A 51 -7.23 -14.54 4.06
N VAL A 52 -7.44 -13.25 4.35
CA VAL A 52 -6.48 -12.38 5.05
C VAL A 52 -7.20 -11.66 6.17
N ARG A 53 -6.54 -11.54 7.33
CA ARG A 53 -6.99 -10.74 8.47
C ARG A 53 -5.86 -9.81 8.92
N ALA A 54 -6.10 -8.50 8.85
CA ALA A 54 -5.19 -7.48 9.36
C ALA A 54 -5.85 -6.81 10.57
N MET A 55 -5.10 -6.67 11.66
CA MET A 55 -5.57 -6.04 12.90
C MET A 55 -4.64 -4.90 13.25
N PHE A 56 -5.22 -3.76 13.61
CA PHE A 56 -4.49 -2.61 14.13
C PHE A 56 -4.96 -2.34 15.55
N GLY A 57 -4.42 -3.13 16.49
CA GLY A 57 -4.62 -2.95 17.92
C GLY A 57 -3.33 -2.46 18.55
N VAL A 58 -3.35 -1.27 19.15
CA VAL A 58 -2.25 -0.73 19.93
C VAL A 58 -2.73 -0.53 21.36
N LEU A 59 -1.90 -0.89 22.33
CA LEU A 59 -2.13 -0.55 23.74
C LEU A 59 -1.66 0.89 23.93
N LEU A 60 -2.53 1.77 24.45
CA LEU A 60 -2.17 3.14 24.85
C LEU A 60 -1.41 3.14 26.17
#